data_AF-A0A9E2QRB9-F1
#
_entry.id   AF-A0A9E2QRB9-F1
#
_cell.length_a   1.000
_cell.length_b   1.000
_cell.length_c   1.000
_cell.angle_alpha   90.00
_cell.angle_beta   90.00
_cell.angle_gamma   90.00
#
_symmetry.space_group_name_H-M   'P 1'
#
loop_
_entity.id
_entity.type
_entity.pdbx_description
1 polymer ?
#
loop_
_entity_poly.entity_id
_entity_poly.type
_entity_poly.pdbx_seq_one_letter_code
_entity_poly.pdbx_strand_id
1 'polypeptide(L)'
;MHAFLRELRIQRWDDHRFYHHSRINQSLHFISALSFLIAYGVVFFDPPKAALIAWLVAMVTRQSGHFFFEPRGYDQVNQVTHEHKEAIKVGYNLRRKVVLHAVWAGVPVLLWLQPDLFGLIEPAQDFAGWLQQLGWAWFGVGVGALVLRTAHLCLIRSPLTGFAWLAKILTDPFNDALLYRGAPAALLRGELIDPLHARHQR
;
A
#
# COMPACT_ATOMS: atom_id res chain seq x y z
N MET A 1 -15.76 17.55 11.41
CA MET A 1 -16.06 16.17 10.95
C MET A 1 -16.43 16.10 9.46
N HIS A 2 -17.36 16.92 8.95
CA HIS A 2 -17.77 16.88 7.53
C HIS A 2 -16.64 17.13 6.52
N ALA A 3 -15.67 18.01 6.82
CA ALA A 3 -14.53 18.26 5.93
C ALA A 3 -13.56 17.06 5.87
N PHE A 4 -13.24 16.45 7.01
CA PHE A 4 -12.35 15.30 7.11
C PHE A 4 -12.88 14.07 6.36
N LEU A 5 -14.14 13.71 6.59
CA LEU A 5 -14.76 12.56 5.91
C LEU A 5 -14.89 12.79 4.41
N ARG A 6 -15.09 14.05 3.98
CA ARG A 6 -15.12 14.42 2.56
C ARG A 6 -13.74 14.29 1.92
N GLU A 7 -12.70 14.80 2.58
CA GLU A 7 -11.31 14.65 2.15
C GLU A 7 -10.92 13.17 2.02
N LEU A 8 -11.21 12.36 3.05
CA LEU A 8 -10.98 10.91 3.02
C LEU A 8 -11.70 10.22 1.86
N ARG A 9 -12.97 10.58 1.61
CA ARG A 9 -13.76 10.05 0.49
C ARG A 9 -13.13 10.42 -0.85
N ILE A 10 -12.73 11.68 -1.03
CA ILE A 10 -12.08 12.15 -2.26
C ILE A 10 -10.79 11.36 -2.51
N GLN A 11 -9.93 11.24 -1.50
CA GLN A 11 -8.66 10.52 -1.66
C GLN A 11 -8.85 9.04 -2.01
N ARG A 12 -9.87 8.37 -1.46
CA ARG A 12 -10.20 6.98 -1.84
C ARG A 12 -10.80 6.88 -3.24
N TRP A 13 -11.67 7.82 -3.58
CA TRP A 13 -12.30 7.86 -4.89
C TRP A 13 -11.27 8.12 -6.00
N ASP A 14 -10.35 9.07 -5.80
CA ASP A 14 -9.25 9.33 -6.73
C ASP A 14 -8.36 8.09 -6.89
N ASP A 15 -8.07 7.38 -5.80
CA ASP A 15 -7.25 6.15 -5.84
C ASP A 15 -7.94 5.06 -6.67
N HIS A 16 -9.22 4.79 -6.39
CA HIS A 16 -10.02 3.82 -7.15
C HIS A 16 -10.12 4.21 -8.63
N ARG A 17 -10.57 5.44 -8.90
CA ARG A 17 -10.80 5.94 -10.24
C ARG A 17 -9.53 5.88 -11.09
N PHE A 18 -8.41 6.38 -10.60
CA PHE A 18 -7.22 6.53 -11.44
C PHE A 18 -6.29 5.32 -11.45
N TYR A 19 -6.44 4.37 -10.51
CA TYR A 19 -5.47 3.30 -10.32
C TYR A 19 -6.07 1.90 -10.12
N HIS A 20 -7.39 1.69 -10.26
CA HIS A 20 -8.04 0.39 -10.03
C HIS A 20 -9.12 0.00 -11.05
N HIS A 21 -8.90 0.21 -12.36
CA HIS A 21 -9.90 -0.19 -13.38
C HIS A 21 -9.77 -1.64 -13.84
N SER A 22 -8.59 -2.23 -13.71
CA SER A 22 -8.39 -3.65 -14.04
C SER A 22 -8.99 -4.55 -12.97
N ARG A 23 -9.84 -5.51 -13.35
CA ARG A 23 -10.36 -6.53 -12.43
C ARG A 23 -9.25 -7.41 -11.86
N ILE A 24 -8.17 -7.64 -12.60
CA ILE A 24 -6.99 -8.33 -12.09
C ILE A 24 -6.38 -7.53 -10.93
N ASN A 25 -6.16 -6.23 -11.14
CA ASN A 25 -5.65 -5.35 -10.10
C ASN A 25 -6.59 -5.29 -8.89
N GLN A 26 -7.89 -5.19 -9.10
CA GLN A 26 -8.88 -5.23 -8.02
C GLN A 26 -8.86 -6.56 -7.24
N SER A 27 -8.73 -7.71 -7.91
CA SER A 27 -8.58 -9.02 -7.25
C SER A 27 -7.29 -9.10 -6.43
N LEU A 28 -6.18 -8.56 -6.94
CA LEU A 28 -4.91 -8.48 -6.21
C LEU A 28 -5.03 -7.55 -4.99
N HIS A 29 -5.73 -6.43 -5.12
CA HIS A 29 -6.07 -5.57 -3.99
C HIS A 29 -6.94 -6.27 -2.95
N PHE A 30 -7.90 -7.10 -3.37
CA PHE A 30 -8.72 -7.89 -2.45
C PHE A 30 -7.87 -8.86 -1.63
N ILE A 31 -7.00 -9.63 -2.28
CA ILE A 31 -6.09 -10.56 -1.58
C ILE A 31 -5.16 -9.79 -0.63
N SER A 32 -4.55 -8.71 -1.12
CA SER A 32 -3.70 -7.83 -0.31
C SER A 32 -4.43 -7.29 0.92
N ALA A 33 -5.67 -6.85 0.75
CA ALA A 33 -6.49 -6.32 1.82
C ALA A 33 -6.73 -7.36 2.92
N LEU A 34 -7.09 -8.60 2.55
CA LEU A 34 -7.24 -9.70 3.52
C LEU A 34 -5.92 -10.00 4.25
N SER A 35 -4.78 -10.01 3.54
CA SER A 35 -3.46 -10.19 4.15
C SER A 35 -3.11 -9.08 5.14
N PHE A 36 -3.44 -7.82 4.84
CA PHE A 36 -3.28 -6.72 5.79
C PHE A 36 -4.17 -6.87 7.02
N LEU A 37 -5.42 -7.31 6.85
CA LEU A 37 -6.33 -7.56 7.98
C LEU A 37 -5.80 -8.67 8.90
N ILE A 38 -5.22 -9.74 8.32
CA ILE A 38 -4.52 -10.77 9.09
C ILE A 38 -3.33 -10.16 9.83
N ALA A 39 -2.49 -9.36 9.15
CA ALA A 39 -1.37 -8.68 9.79
C ALA A 39 -1.80 -7.76 10.95
N TYR A 40 -2.95 -7.08 10.82
CA TYR A 40 -3.53 -6.27 11.90
C TYR A 40 -3.94 -7.09 13.12
N GLY A 41 -4.37 -8.34 12.95
CA GLY A 41 -4.59 -9.26 14.07
C GLY A 41 -3.29 -9.75 14.68
N VAL A 42 -2.33 -10.12 13.83
CA VAL A 42 -1.03 -10.71 14.24
C VAL A 42 -0.17 -9.72 15.03
N VAL A 43 -0.22 -8.43 14.68
CA VAL A 43 0.64 -7.40 15.30
C VAL A 43 0.49 -7.30 16.81
N PHE A 44 -0.64 -7.72 17.39
CA PHE A 44 -0.88 -7.68 18.83
C PHE A 44 -0.08 -8.71 19.63
N PHE A 45 0.38 -9.80 18.98
CA PHE A 45 1.14 -10.86 19.64
C PHE A 45 2.46 -11.19 18.94
N ASP A 46 2.64 -10.79 17.68
CA ASP A 46 3.89 -10.98 16.93
C ASP A 46 4.09 -9.90 15.86
N PRO A 47 4.56 -8.69 16.25
CA PRO A 47 4.79 -7.59 15.30
C PRO A 47 5.74 -7.94 14.13
N PRO A 48 6.85 -8.69 14.35
CA PRO A 48 7.71 -9.13 13.24
C PRO A 48 6.99 -10.00 12.21
N LYS A 49 6.22 -11.00 12.64
CA LYS A 49 5.42 -11.81 11.70
C LYS A 49 4.37 -10.98 11.00
N ALA A 50 3.73 -10.04 11.69
CA ALA A 50 2.78 -9.12 11.05
C ALA A 50 3.44 -8.30 9.94
N ALA A 51 4.66 -7.79 10.17
CA ALA A 51 5.43 -7.07 9.16
C ALA A 51 5.81 -7.97 7.98
N LEU A 52 6.24 -9.22 8.22
CA LEU A 52 6.52 -10.18 7.15
C LEU A 52 5.28 -10.42 6.27
N ILE A 53 4.10 -10.65 6.87
CA ILE A 53 2.83 -10.82 6.13
C ILE A 53 2.50 -9.55 5.33
N ALA A 54 2.59 -8.38 5.96
CA ALA A 54 2.28 -7.11 5.35
C ALA A 54 3.20 -6.81 4.15
N TRP A 55 4.50 -7.05 4.27
CA TRP A 55 5.46 -6.74 3.22
C TRP A 55 5.54 -7.81 2.13
N LEU A 56 5.65 -9.08 2.49
CA LEU A 56 5.88 -10.16 1.53
C LEU A 56 4.62 -10.59 0.80
N VAL A 57 3.47 -10.55 1.46
CA VAL A 57 2.20 -10.98 0.85
C VAL A 57 1.38 -9.77 0.45
N ALA A 58 1.04 -8.91 1.41
CA ALA A 58 0.08 -7.85 1.15
C ALA A 58 0.63 -6.80 0.17
N MET A 59 1.84 -6.27 0.42
CA MET A 59 2.46 -5.25 -0.43
C MET A 59 2.86 -5.79 -1.79
N VAL A 60 3.51 -6.95 -1.87
CA VAL A 60 3.88 -7.57 -3.16
C VAL A 60 2.66 -7.78 -4.04
N THR A 61 1.56 -8.31 -3.49
CA THR A 61 0.31 -8.52 -4.23
C THR A 61 -0.28 -7.18 -4.71
N ARG A 62 -0.38 -6.18 -3.82
CA ARG A 62 -0.91 -4.84 -4.15
C ARG A 62 -0.08 -4.14 -5.22
N GLN A 63 1.24 -4.17 -5.09
CA GLN A 63 2.11 -3.54 -6.09
C GLN A 63 2.08 -4.29 -7.41
N SER A 64 1.99 -5.62 -7.42
CA SER A 64 1.84 -6.35 -8.67
C SER A 64 0.63 -5.86 -9.48
N GLY A 65 -0.49 -5.60 -8.79
CA GLY A 65 -1.67 -4.94 -9.35
C GLY A 65 -1.35 -3.58 -10.00
N HIS A 66 -0.83 -2.65 -9.22
CA HIS A 66 -0.51 -1.30 -9.70
C HIS A 66 0.58 -1.24 -10.78
N PHE A 67 1.58 -2.11 -10.73
CA PHE A 67 2.73 -2.04 -11.62
C PHE A 67 2.45 -2.76 -12.94
N PHE A 68 1.78 -3.91 -12.94
CA PHE A 68 1.62 -4.72 -14.16
C PHE A 68 0.27 -4.53 -14.85
N PHE A 69 -0.78 -4.14 -14.11
CA PHE A 69 -2.15 -4.16 -14.62
C PHE A 69 -2.80 -2.78 -14.72
N GLU A 70 -2.04 -1.71 -14.47
CA GLU A 70 -2.51 -0.34 -14.61
C GLU A 70 -1.60 0.47 -15.57
N PRO A 71 -2.17 1.32 -16.43
CA PRO A 71 -1.46 2.01 -17.49
C PRO A 71 -0.50 3.08 -16.94
N ARG A 72 0.74 3.06 -17.44
CA ARG A 72 1.79 4.05 -17.16
C ARG A 72 1.97 5.09 -18.28
N GLY A 73 1.11 5.05 -19.29
CA GLY A 73 1.07 6.00 -20.40
C GLY A 73 -0.20 6.84 -20.39
N TYR A 74 -0.89 6.91 -21.52
CA TYR A 74 -2.22 7.51 -21.55
C TYR A 74 -3.27 6.51 -21.00
N ASP A 75 -4.03 6.93 -20.01
CA ASP A 75 -5.16 6.14 -19.51
C ASP A 75 -6.39 6.41 -20.37
N GLN A 76 -6.73 5.45 -21.23
CA GLN A 76 -7.90 5.53 -22.11
C GLN A 76 -9.22 5.52 -21.34
N VAL A 77 -9.28 4.88 -20.17
CA VAL A 77 -10.49 4.78 -19.35
C VAL A 77 -10.79 6.12 -18.67
N ASN A 78 -9.77 6.78 -18.14
CA ASN A 78 -9.92 8.07 -17.47
C ASN A 78 -9.67 9.29 -18.35
N GLN A 79 -9.16 9.08 -19.57
CA GLN A 79 -8.79 10.12 -20.53
C GLN A 79 -7.80 11.14 -19.96
N VAL A 80 -6.79 10.65 -19.24
CA VAL A 80 -5.74 11.48 -18.62
C VAL A 80 -4.36 10.87 -18.81
N THR A 81 -3.33 11.73 -18.85
CA THR A 81 -1.94 11.30 -18.90
C THR A 81 -1.46 10.76 -17.55
N HIS A 82 -0.48 9.86 -17.56
CA HIS A 82 0.18 9.39 -16.34
C HIS A 82 0.79 10.54 -15.52
N GLU A 83 1.39 11.53 -16.19
CA GLU A 83 1.96 12.71 -15.55
C GLU A 83 0.92 13.51 -14.76
N HIS A 84 -0.28 13.69 -15.33
CA HIS A 84 -1.38 14.35 -14.62
C HIS A 84 -1.78 13.58 -13.36
N LYS A 85 -1.96 12.26 -13.47
CA LYS A 85 -2.30 11.39 -12.33
C LYS A 85 -1.27 11.48 -11.21
N GLU A 86 0.01 11.51 -11.57
CA GLU A 86 1.13 11.57 -10.63
C GLU A 86 1.24 12.95 -9.95
N ALA A 87 0.89 14.03 -10.65
CA ALA A 87 0.88 15.39 -10.12
C ALA A 87 -0.21 15.61 -9.06
N ILE A 88 -1.39 15.04 -9.26
CA ILE A 88 -2.52 15.16 -8.32
C ILE A 88 -2.43 14.16 -7.16
N LYS A 89 -1.56 13.15 -7.24
CA LYS A 89 -1.48 12.09 -6.22
C LYS A 89 -0.98 12.63 -4.88
N VAL A 90 -1.90 12.70 -3.91
CA VAL A 90 -1.63 13.17 -2.54
C VAL A 90 -0.66 12.23 -1.83
N GLY A 91 -0.88 10.92 -1.91
CA GLY A 91 -0.08 9.91 -1.23
C GLY A 91 1.28 9.64 -1.89
N TYR A 92 1.60 8.37 -2.06
CA TYR A 92 2.83 7.95 -2.72
C TYR A 92 2.65 7.99 -4.24
N ASN A 93 3.27 8.97 -4.88
CA ASN A 93 3.57 8.95 -6.31
C ASN A 93 4.64 7.89 -6.61
N LEU A 94 4.79 7.52 -7.87
CA LEU A 94 5.66 6.43 -8.33
C LEU A 94 7.09 6.59 -7.80
N ARG A 95 7.68 7.80 -7.89
CA ARG A 95 9.02 8.06 -7.38
C ARG A 95 9.15 7.76 -5.89
N ARG A 96 8.19 8.23 -5.07
CA ARG A 96 8.19 7.96 -3.62
C ARG A 96 7.95 6.48 -3.33
N LYS A 97 7.11 5.80 -4.12
CA LYS A 97 6.92 4.35 -4.01
C LYS A 97 8.25 3.63 -4.25
N VAL A 98 8.96 3.97 -5.32
CA VAL A 98 10.27 3.35 -5.64
C VAL A 98 11.26 3.54 -4.50
N VAL A 99 11.35 4.74 -3.92
CA VAL A 99 12.23 4.98 -2.75
C VAL A 99 11.86 4.08 -1.57
N LEU A 100 10.59 3.97 -1.22
CA LEU A 100 10.14 3.09 -0.12
C LEU A 100 10.48 1.61 -0.39
N HIS A 101 10.27 1.13 -1.62
CA HIS A 101 10.57 -0.26 -1.98
C HIS A 101 12.08 -0.52 -2.08
N ALA A 102 12.88 0.47 -2.47
CA ALA A 102 14.34 0.37 -2.43
C ALA A 102 14.85 0.23 -1.00
N VAL A 103 14.30 1.02 -0.05
CA VAL A 103 14.60 0.86 1.38
C VAL A 103 14.18 -0.53 1.87
N TRP A 104 12.94 -0.94 1.58
CA TRP A 104 12.43 -2.26 1.94
C TRP A 104 13.33 -3.39 1.42
N ALA A 105 13.74 -3.35 0.15
CA ALA A 105 14.61 -4.35 -0.47
C ALA A 105 16.05 -4.28 0.05
N GLY A 106 16.52 -3.10 0.46
CA GLY A 106 17.86 -2.90 1.02
C GLY A 106 18.02 -3.44 2.45
N VAL A 107 16.95 -3.45 3.25
CA VAL A 107 16.99 -3.95 4.64
C VAL A 107 17.50 -5.40 4.77
N PRO A 108 16.97 -6.41 4.05
CA PRO A 108 17.49 -7.77 4.17
C PRO A 108 18.94 -7.87 3.69
N VAL A 109 19.33 -7.10 2.67
CA VAL A 109 20.72 -7.06 2.19
C VAL A 109 21.65 -6.48 3.26
N LEU A 110 21.23 -5.40 3.92
CA LEU A 110 21.99 -4.78 5.00
C LEU A 110 22.15 -5.74 6.18
N LEU A 111 21.06 -6.39 6.63
CA LEU A 111 21.12 -7.37 7.72
C LEU A 111 21.94 -8.60 7.36
N TRP A 112 22.03 -8.96 6.08
CA TRP A 112 22.90 -10.04 5.63
C TRP A 112 24.39 -9.65 5.64
N LEU A 113 24.71 -8.43 5.18
CA LEU A 113 26.08 -7.94 5.08
C LEU A 113 26.64 -7.43 6.41
N GLN A 114 25.78 -6.93 7.31
CA GLN A 114 26.11 -6.39 8.63
C GLN A 114 25.12 -6.94 9.67
N PRO A 115 25.28 -8.22 10.10
CA PRO A 115 24.31 -8.91 10.96
C PRO A 115 24.14 -8.32 12.36
N ASP A 116 25.16 -7.64 12.89
CA ASP A 116 25.11 -6.91 14.16
C ASP A 116 24.58 -5.47 14.00
N LEU A 117 24.27 -5.05 12.76
CA LEU A 117 23.89 -3.71 12.38
C LEU A 117 24.83 -2.65 12.99
N PHE A 118 26.15 -2.85 12.87
CA PHE A 118 27.18 -1.99 13.46
C PHE A 118 27.17 -1.96 15.00
N GLY A 119 26.88 -3.10 15.63
CA GLY A 119 26.80 -3.26 17.08
C GLY A 119 25.51 -2.78 17.72
N LEU A 120 24.47 -2.50 16.92
CA LEU A 120 23.15 -2.10 17.42
C LEU A 120 22.29 -3.29 17.87
N ILE A 121 22.53 -4.48 17.31
CA ILE A 121 21.79 -5.70 17.65
C ILE A 121 22.75 -6.89 17.76
N GLU A 122 22.33 -7.91 18.51
CA GLU A 122 23.00 -9.21 18.50
C GLU A 122 22.72 -9.94 17.18
N PRO A 123 23.73 -10.47 16.47
CA PRO A 123 23.52 -11.26 15.26
C PRO A 123 22.58 -12.45 15.48
N ALA A 124 21.71 -12.70 14.50
CA ALA A 124 20.89 -13.90 14.50
C ALA A 124 21.74 -15.19 14.45
N GLN A 125 21.38 -16.17 15.27
CA GLN A 125 22.09 -17.46 15.34
C GLN A 125 21.67 -18.42 14.22
N ASP A 126 20.46 -18.26 13.70
CA ASP A 126 19.88 -19.09 12.65
C ASP A 126 18.95 -18.28 11.73
N PHE A 127 18.40 -18.94 10.72
CA PHE A 127 17.52 -18.30 9.75
C PHE A 127 16.21 -17.79 10.37
N ALA A 128 15.67 -18.49 11.38
CA ALA A 128 14.46 -18.06 12.07
C ALA A 128 14.69 -16.77 12.87
N GLY A 129 15.80 -16.68 13.59
CA GLY A 129 16.25 -15.47 14.26
C GLY A 129 16.49 -14.33 13.28
N TRP A 130 17.06 -14.62 12.10
CA TRP A 130 17.28 -13.62 11.06
C TRP A 130 15.95 -13.08 10.50
N LEU A 131 14.97 -13.96 10.25
CA LEU A 131 13.61 -13.55 9.85
C LEU A 131 12.93 -12.70 10.92
N GLN A 132 13.16 -13.00 12.20
CA GLN A 132 12.62 -12.21 13.31
C GLN A 132 13.20 -10.79 13.32
N GLN A 133 14.52 -10.66 13.15
CA GLN A 133 15.20 -9.36 13.07
C GLN A 133 14.77 -8.57 11.84
N LEU A 134 14.66 -9.23 10.69
CA LEU A 134 14.14 -8.64 9.46
C LEU A 134 12.70 -8.14 9.66
N GLY A 135 11.85 -8.93 10.31
CA GLY A 135 10.48 -8.55 10.63
C GLY A 135 10.43 -7.29 11.50
N TRP A 136 11.28 -7.18 12.53
CA TRP A 136 11.39 -5.94 13.33
C TRP A 136 11.86 -4.74 12.51
N ALA A 137 12.90 -4.90 11.69
CA ALA A 137 13.42 -3.84 10.85
C ALA A 137 12.34 -3.34 9.87
N TRP A 138 11.64 -4.26 9.21
CA TRP A 138 10.54 -3.93 8.31
C TRP A 138 9.30 -3.37 9.01
N PHE A 139 9.02 -3.79 10.24
CA PHE A 139 8.01 -3.17 11.08
C PHE A 139 8.35 -1.69 11.32
N GLY A 140 9.60 -1.42 11.72
CA GLY A 140 10.12 -0.06 11.89
C GLY A 140 10.05 0.78 10.62
N VAL A 141 10.42 0.22 9.46
CA VAL A 141 10.28 0.88 8.16
C VAL A 141 8.82 1.21 7.86
N GLY A 142 7.89 0.28 8.12
CA GLY A 142 6.45 0.52 7.92
C GLY A 142 5.91 1.66 8.77
N VAL A 143 6.18 1.64 10.08
CA VAL A 143 5.76 2.70 11.02
C VAL A 143 6.41 4.03 10.65
N GLY A 144 7.72 4.04 10.42
CA GLY A 144 8.47 5.23 10.04
C GLY A 144 7.94 5.86 8.74
N ALA A 145 7.68 5.04 7.72
CA ALA A 145 7.14 5.52 6.44
C ALA A 145 5.74 6.15 6.60
N LEU A 146 4.90 5.63 7.50
CA LEU A 146 3.58 6.21 7.81
C LEU A 146 3.71 7.55 8.53
N VAL A 147 4.52 7.60 9.61
CA VAL A 147 4.70 8.80 10.43
C VAL A 147 5.34 9.91 9.61
N LEU A 148 6.47 9.63 8.94
CA LEU A 148 7.19 10.62 8.14
C LEU A 148 6.32 11.13 6.99
N ARG A 149 5.57 10.25 6.31
CA ARG A 149 4.71 10.68 5.20
C ARG A 149 3.55 11.54 5.70
N THR A 150 2.94 11.18 6.82
CA THR A 150 1.85 11.95 7.44
C THR A 150 2.35 13.34 7.83
N ALA A 151 3.46 13.43 8.56
CA ALA A 151 4.06 14.69 8.98
C ALA A 151 4.42 15.55 7.76
N HIS A 152 5.07 14.96 6.75
CA HIS A 152 5.39 15.67 5.51
C HIS A 152 4.12 16.25 4.84
N LEU A 153 3.03 15.47 4.73
CA LEU A 153 1.77 15.96 4.16
C LEU A 153 1.12 17.07 4.99
N CYS A 154 1.23 17.01 6.33
CA CYS A 154 0.79 18.10 7.20
C CYS A 154 1.50 19.42 6.88
N LEU A 155 2.81 19.36 6.56
CA LEU A 155 3.63 20.53 6.26
C LEU A 155 3.40 21.08 4.84
N ILE A 156 3.33 20.21 3.83
CA ILE A 156 3.28 20.64 2.42
C ILE A 156 1.86 20.83 1.87
N ARG A 157 0.82 20.38 2.57
CA ARG A 157 -0.58 20.50 2.15
C ARG A 157 -1.43 21.11 3.26
N SER A 158 -1.72 20.33 4.30
CA SER A 158 -2.44 20.77 5.50
C SER A 158 -2.49 19.63 6.52
N PRO A 159 -2.67 19.92 7.82
CA PRO A 159 -2.95 18.88 8.81
C PRO A 159 -4.16 18.01 8.45
N LEU A 160 -5.22 18.61 7.91
CA LEU A 160 -6.42 17.88 7.46
C LEU A 160 -6.05 16.80 6.42
N THR A 161 -5.30 17.17 5.38
CA THR A 161 -4.89 16.26 4.30
C THR A 161 -3.97 15.15 4.83
N GLY A 162 -3.01 15.49 5.70
CA GLY A 162 -2.09 14.52 6.28
C GLY A 162 -2.80 13.46 7.12
N PHE A 163 -3.67 13.87 8.04
CA PHE A 163 -4.42 12.93 8.87
C PHE A 163 -5.50 12.17 8.08
N ALA A 164 -6.12 12.78 7.06
CA ALA A 164 -7.03 12.06 6.17
C ALA A 164 -6.29 10.98 5.38
N TRP A 165 -5.06 11.25 4.95
CA TRP A 165 -4.21 10.25 4.30
C TRP A 165 -3.81 9.12 5.26
N LEU A 166 -3.42 9.43 6.50
CA LEU A 166 -3.11 8.39 7.49
C LEU A 166 -4.34 7.51 7.76
N ALA A 167 -5.50 8.13 8.00
CA ALA A 167 -6.74 7.40 8.21
C ALA A 167 -7.09 6.53 7.00
N LYS A 168 -6.93 7.05 5.78
CA LYS A 168 -7.06 6.29 4.52
C LYS A 168 -6.20 5.03 4.59
N ILE A 169 -4.88 5.15 4.74
CA ILE A 169 -3.98 4.00 4.71
C ILE A 169 -4.33 2.95 5.78
N LEU A 170 -4.64 3.37 7.00
CA LEU A 170 -4.99 2.44 8.08
C LEU A 170 -6.30 1.69 7.82
N THR A 171 -7.26 2.33 7.14
CA THR A 171 -8.60 1.77 6.93
C THR A 171 -8.83 1.23 5.52
N ASP A 172 -7.90 1.46 4.59
CA ASP A 172 -7.95 0.95 3.23
C ASP A 172 -8.06 -0.57 3.16
N PRO A 173 -7.39 -1.39 4.00
CA PRO A 173 -7.62 -2.83 3.99
C PRO A 173 -9.08 -3.23 4.20
N PHE A 174 -9.82 -2.55 5.09
CA PHE A 174 -11.25 -2.81 5.27
C PHE A 174 -12.06 -2.34 4.06
N ASN A 175 -11.75 -1.15 3.55
CA ASN A 175 -12.44 -0.56 2.41
C ASN A 175 -12.23 -1.38 1.12
N ASP A 176 -10.99 -1.74 0.81
CA ASP A 176 -10.58 -2.53 -0.35
C ASP A 176 -11.17 -3.94 -0.28
N ALA A 177 -11.17 -4.59 0.89
CA ALA A 177 -11.79 -5.90 1.06
C ALA A 177 -13.28 -5.86 0.72
N LEU A 178 -14.00 -4.82 1.17
CA LEU A 178 -15.43 -4.67 0.87
C LEU A 178 -15.69 -4.27 -0.58
N LEU A 179 -14.90 -3.34 -1.12
CA LEU A 179 -15.06 -2.81 -2.47
C LEU A 179 -14.74 -3.87 -3.54
N TYR A 180 -13.69 -4.65 -3.33
CA TYR A 180 -13.17 -5.58 -4.33
C TYR A 180 -13.55 -7.06 -4.12
N ARG A 181 -14.39 -7.39 -3.14
CA ARG A 181 -14.85 -8.77 -2.87
C ARG A 181 -15.46 -9.49 -4.08
N GLY A 182 -16.09 -8.73 -4.99
CA GLY A 182 -16.69 -9.28 -6.21
C GLY A 182 -15.73 -9.42 -7.38
N ALA A 183 -14.57 -8.77 -7.33
CA ALA A 183 -13.63 -8.71 -8.45
C ALA A 183 -13.07 -10.09 -8.84
N PRO A 184 -12.68 -10.99 -7.92
CA PRO A 184 -12.23 -12.34 -8.29
C PRO A 184 -13.29 -13.12 -9.08
N ALA A 185 -14.54 -13.07 -8.65
CA ALA A 185 -15.63 -13.76 -9.33
C ALA A 185 -15.92 -13.15 -10.71
N ALA A 186 -15.85 -11.81 -10.83
CA ALA A 186 -15.98 -11.12 -12.12
C ALA A 186 -14.85 -11.49 -13.08
N LEU A 187 -13.61 -11.53 -12.58
CA LEU A 187 -12.45 -11.92 -13.36
C LEU A 187 -12.57 -13.36 -13.88
N LEU A 188 -13.05 -14.30 -13.06
CA LEU A 188 -13.30 -15.69 -13.48
C LEU A 188 -14.39 -15.80 -14.56
N ARG A 189 -15.28 -14.81 -14.70
CA ARG A 189 -16.26 -14.71 -15.78
C ARG A 189 -15.71 -14.02 -17.04
N GLY A 190 -14.43 -13.65 -17.05
CA GLY A 190 -13.79 -12.98 -18.18
C GLY A 190 -13.90 -11.46 -18.19
N GLU A 191 -14.42 -10.84 -17.12
CA GLU A 191 -14.46 -9.38 -17.00
C GLU A 191 -13.05 -8.86 -16.66
N LEU A 192 -12.31 -8.34 -17.64
CA LEU A 192 -10.96 -7.80 -17.42
C LEU A 192 -10.95 -6.36 -16.89
N ILE A 193 -11.94 -5.57 -17.27
CA ILE A 193 -12.10 -4.16 -16.91
C ILE A 193 -13.45 -4.00 -16.22
N ASP A 194 -13.50 -3.22 -15.14
CA ASP A 194 -14.75 -2.95 -14.45
C ASP A 194 -15.69 -2.08 -15.33
N PRO A 195 -16.85 -2.60 -15.77
CA PRO A 195 -17.78 -1.85 -16.61
C PRO A 195 -18.43 -0.67 -15.86
N LEU A 196 -18.43 -0.69 -14.53
CA LEU A 196 -18.96 0.37 -13.68
C LEU A 196 -17.86 1.30 -13.16
N HIS A 197 -16.62 1.16 -13.64
CA HIS A 197 -15.48 1.95 -13.16
C HIS A 197 -15.73 3.46 -13.16
N ALA A 198 -16.30 3.96 -14.25
CA ALA A 198 -16.66 5.37 -14.39
C ALA A 198 -18.00 5.75 -13.73
N ARG A 199 -18.82 4.76 -13.34
CA ARG A 199 -20.17 4.92 -12.77
C ARG A 199 -20.23 4.80 -11.26
N HIS A 200 -19.14 4.50 -10.56
CA HIS A 200 -19.01 4.72 -9.11
C HIS A 200 -18.98 6.23 -8.74
N GLN A 201 -19.73 7.04 -9.49
CA GLN A 201 -19.98 8.45 -9.28
C GLN A 201 -21.17 8.60 -8.35
N ARG A 202 -20.90 9.25 -7.20
CA ARG A 202 -21.82 9.78 -6.18
C ARG A 202 -21.97 8.91 -4.93
#